data_AF-A0A932XHJ8-F1
#
_entry.id   AF-A0A932XHJ8-F1
#
_cell.length_a   1.000
_cell.length_b   1.000
_cell.length_c   1.000
_cell.angle_alpha   90.00
_cell.angle_beta   90.00
_cell.angle_gamma   90.00
#
_symmetry.space_group_name_H-M   'P 1'
#
loop_
_entity.id
_entity.type
_entity.pdbx_description
1 polymer ?
#
loop_
_entity_poly.entity_id
_entity_poly.type
_entity_poly.pdbx_seq_one_letter_code
_entity_poly.pdbx_strand_id
1 'polypeptide(L)'
;MTPPDESSGQRRSSQPLLDALGKLIVEGKDAATYLWQVPDDAATRGRVQQILEDVREQSAKKGRREMPKLCEELLTALRATPSPQQMDILQDGFDRLYKLWEAAKTGLG
;
A
#
# COMPACT_ATOMS: atom_id res chain seq x y z
N MET A 1 51.97 1.62 -5.85
CA MET A 1 50.84 1.09 -5.05
C MET A 1 49.98 2.27 -4.62
N THR A 2 48.97 2.60 -5.43
CA THR A 2 47.84 3.46 -5.07
C THR A 2 46.69 3.09 -6.01
N PRO A 3 45.52 2.63 -5.55
CA PRO A 3 44.34 2.56 -6.42
C PRO A 3 43.67 3.93 -6.51
N PRO A 4 43.15 4.35 -7.68
CA PRO A 4 42.30 5.53 -7.78
C PRO A 4 40.91 5.24 -7.22
N ASP A 5 40.40 6.25 -6.52
CA ASP A 5 39.05 6.43 -5.98
C ASP A 5 38.00 6.34 -7.08
N GLU A 6 37.36 5.18 -7.25
CA GLU A 6 36.10 5.10 -7.98
C GLU A 6 34.97 5.45 -7.03
N SER A 7 34.77 6.76 -6.91
CA SER A 7 33.58 7.44 -6.44
C SER A 7 32.32 6.64 -6.78
N SER A 8 31.86 5.90 -5.79
CA SER A 8 30.55 5.26 -5.79
C SER A 8 29.51 6.37 -5.83
N GLY A 9 29.06 6.70 -7.03
CA GLY A 9 27.84 7.46 -7.29
C GLY A 9 26.66 6.64 -6.80
N GLN A 10 26.51 6.55 -5.48
CA GLN A 10 25.34 5.99 -4.82
C GLN A 10 24.21 6.93 -5.17
N ARG A 11 23.51 6.61 -6.27
CA ARG A 11 22.19 7.15 -6.56
C ARG A 11 21.39 6.91 -5.29
N ARG A 12 21.23 7.94 -4.48
CA ARG A 12 20.35 7.90 -3.31
C ARG A 12 19.01 7.48 -3.86
N SER A 13 18.68 6.21 -3.66
CA SER A 13 17.36 5.64 -3.83
C SER A 13 16.48 6.57 -3.03
N SER A 14 15.88 7.53 -3.71
CA SER A 14 15.02 8.52 -3.08
C SER A 14 13.73 7.77 -2.89
N GLN A 15 13.70 6.87 -1.90
CA GLN A 15 12.45 6.35 -1.40
C GLN A 15 11.64 7.59 -1.09
N PRO A 16 10.53 7.84 -1.82
CA PRO A 16 9.75 9.04 -1.60
C PRO A 16 9.41 9.06 -0.11
N LEU A 17 9.74 10.17 0.56
CA LEU A 17 9.42 10.35 1.98
C LEU A 17 7.94 10.01 2.16
N LEU A 18 7.68 8.89 2.84
CA LEU A 18 6.32 8.36 2.99
C LEU A 18 5.50 9.38 3.80
N ASP A 19 4.62 10.12 3.13
CA ASP A 19 3.59 10.92 3.80
C ASP A 19 2.61 10.00 4.54
N ALA A 20 1.74 10.58 5.37
CA ALA A 20 0.72 9.83 6.13
C ALA A 20 -0.05 8.80 5.29
N LEU A 21 -0.46 9.17 4.07
CA LEU A 21 -1.14 8.26 3.14
C LEU A 21 -0.26 7.09 2.69
N GLY A 22 1.01 7.35 2.37
CA GLY A 22 1.96 6.31 1.97
C GLY A 22 2.25 5.34 3.10
N LYS A 23 2.37 5.84 4.34
CA LYS A 23 2.54 5.00 5.53
C LYS A 23 1.37 4.06 5.75
N LEU A 24 0.13 4.55 5.61
CA LEU A 24 -1.06 3.72 5.74
C LEU A 24 -1.13 2.62 4.68
N ILE A 25 -0.77 2.93 3.43
CA ILE A 25 -0.77 1.92 2.36
C ILE A 25 0.26 0.82 2.64
N VAL A 26 1.46 1.18 3.10
CA VAL A 26 2.49 0.21 3.48
C VAL A 26 2.04 -0.63 4.67
N GLU A 27 1.50 0.00 5.71
CA GLU A 27 0.97 -0.71 6.89
C GLU A 27 -0.15 -1.69 6.51
N GLY A 28 -1.04 -1.29 5.62
CA GLY A 28 -2.11 -2.16 5.12
C GLY A 28 -1.57 -3.34 4.30
N LYS A 29 -0.52 -3.13 3.52
CA LYS A 29 0.16 -4.21 2.78
C LYS A 29 0.80 -5.22 3.72
N ASP A 30 1.49 -4.77 4.77
CA ASP A 30 2.08 -5.66 5.77
C ASP A 30 0.99 -6.46 6.50
N ALA A 31 -0.11 -5.82 6.86
CA ALA A 31 -1.26 -6.48 7.49
C ALA A 31 -1.95 -7.49 6.54
N ALA A 32 -2.10 -7.18 5.26
CA ALA A 32 -2.59 -8.12 4.25
C ALA A 32 -1.65 -9.31 4.05
N THR A 33 -0.34 -9.09 4.11
CA THR A 33 0.68 -10.14 4.05
C THR A 33 0.62 -11.07 5.26
N TYR A 34 0.38 -10.51 6.46
CA TYR A 34 0.12 -11.31 7.65
C TYR A 34 -1.15 -12.15 7.52
N LEU A 35 -2.25 -11.56 7.00
CA LEU A 35 -3.50 -12.30 6.78
C LEU A 35 -3.35 -13.44 5.77
N TRP A 36 -2.38 -13.37 4.86
CA TRP A 36 -2.07 -14.50 3.98
C TRP A 36 -1.61 -15.74 4.77
N GLN A 37 -0.95 -15.54 5.92
CA GLN A 37 -0.57 -16.61 6.84
C GLN A 37 -1.69 -16.99 7.80
N VAL A 38 -2.49 -16.00 8.25
CA VAL A 38 -3.56 -16.18 9.24
C VAL A 38 -4.86 -15.50 8.76
N PRO A 39 -5.59 -16.08 7.79
CA PRO A 39 -6.69 -15.39 7.11
C PRO A 39 -7.92 -15.16 7.99
N ASP A 40 -8.05 -15.93 9.08
CA ASP A 40 -9.12 -15.85 10.06
C ASP A 40 -8.82 -14.88 11.22
N ASP A 41 -7.67 -14.20 11.23
CA ASP A 41 -7.33 -13.27 12.29
C ASP A 41 -8.22 -12.01 12.25
N ALA A 42 -9.30 -12.03 13.04
CA ALA A 42 -10.30 -10.98 13.06
C ALA A 42 -9.73 -9.60 13.45
N ALA A 43 -8.71 -9.57 14.31
CA ALA A 43 -8.07 -8.34 14.74
C ALA A 43 -7.33 -7.66 13.57
N THR A 44 -6.52 -8.42 12.83
CA THR A 44 -5.80 -7.90 11.67
C THR A 44 -6.75 -7.56 10.53
N ARG A 45 -7.82 -8.34 10.31
CA ARG A 45 -8.87 -7.96 9.35
C ARG A 45 -9.52 -6.64 9.71
N GLY A 46 -9.86 -6.44 10.99
CA GLY A 46 -10.37 -5.15 11.49
C GLY A 46 -9.39 -4.01 11.24
N ARG A 47 -8.09 -4.24 11.46
CA ARG A 47 -7.04 -3.25 11.17
C ARG A 47 -6.94 -2.92 9.68
N VAL A 48 -6.92 -3.93 8.81
CA VAL A 48 -6.90 -3.73 7.34
C VAL A 48 -8.12 -2.95 6.90
N GLN A 49 -9.30 -3.23 7.47
CA GLN A 49 -10.51 -2.47 7.18
C GLN A 49 -10.35 -0.99 7.53
N GLN A 50 -9.89 -0.69 8.75
CA GLN A 50 -9.68 0.71 9.19
C GLN A 50 -8.67 1.44 8.30
N ILE A 51 -7.56 0.77 7.93
CA ILE A 51 -6.55 1.34 7.03
C ILE A 51 -7.17 1.67 5.66
N LEU A 52 -7.96 0.76 5.07
CA LEU A 52 -8.62 1.00 3.79
C LEU A 52 -9.61 2.17 3.87
N GLU A 53 -10.35 2.31 4.98
CA GLU A 53 -11.24 3.44 5.22
C GLU A 53 -10.47 4.77 5.33
N ASP A 54 -9.36 4.81 6.08
CA ASP A 54 -8.50 5.99 6.21
C ASP A 54 -7.83 6.38 4.89
N VAL A 55 -7.34 5.40 4.12
CA VAL A 55 -6.74 5.62 2.80
C VAL A 55 -7.79 6.16 1.84
N ARG A 56 -9.00 5.61 1.85
CA ARG A 56 -10.13 6.08 1.04
C ARG A 56 -10.45 7.55 1.35
N GLU A 57 -10.62 7.89 2.63
CA GLU A 57 -10.98 9.24 3.04
C GLU A 57 -9.87 10.25 2.69
N GLN A 58 -8.62 9.94 3.02
CA GLN A 58 -7.50 10.84 2.76
C GLN A 58 -7.19 11.01 1.27
N SER A 59 -7.34 9.95 0.47
CA SER A 59 -7.15 10.03 -0.98
C SER A 59 -8.28 10.82 -1.66
N ALA A 60 -9.53 10.66 -1.20
CA ALA A 60 -10.67 11.45 -1.66
C ALA A 60 -10.49 12.95 -1.37
N LYS A 61 -10.02 13.30 -0.16
CA LYS A 61 -9.70 14.70 0.21
C LYS A 61 -8.64 15.33 -0.70
N LYS A 62 -7.74 14.52 -1.28
CA LYS A 62 -6.71 14.96 -2.23
C LYS A 62 -7.17 14.93 -3.70
N GLY A 63 -8.46 14.71 -3.97
CA GLY A 63 -9.02 14.66 -5.33
C GLY A 63 -8.64 13.41 -6.14
N ARG A 64 -8.00 12.41 -5.51
CA ARG A 64 -7.57 11.18 -6.19
C ARG A 64 -8.75 10.24 -6.27
N ARG A 65 -9.44 10.18 -7.41
CA ARG A 65 -10.70 9.42 -7.54
C ARG A 65 -10.53 7.91 -7.69
N GLU A 66 -9.37 7.45 -8.17
CA GLU A 66 -9.11 6.01 -8.38
C GLU A 66 -8.81 5.27 -7.08
N MET A 67 -8.04 5.88 -6.17
CA MET A 67 -7.67 5.23 -4.90
C MET A 67 -8.88 4.90 -4.02
N PRO A 68 -9.89 5.79 -3.83
CA PRO A 68 -11.11 5.49 -3.10
C PRO A 68 -11.89 4.31 -3.69
N LYS A 69 -12.00 4.24 -5.02
CA LYS A 69 -12.70 3.14 -5.70
C LYS A 69 -12.01 1.81 -5.44
N LEU A 70 -10.68 1.78 -5.58
CA LEU A 70 -9.89 0.61 -5.27
C LEU A 70 -10.04 0.18 -3.80
N CYS A 71 -10.08 1.14 -2.86
CA CYS A 71 -10.35 0.83 -1.46
C CYS A 71 -11.73 0.19 -1.26
N GLU A 72 -12.78 0.63 -1.97
CA GLU A 72 -14.11 0.02 -1.90
C GLU A 72 -14.13 -1.42 -2.42
N GLU A 73 -13.39 -1.69 -3.51
CA GLU A 73 -13.20 -3.05 -4.03
C GLU A 73 -12.51 -3.95 -3.01
N LEU A 74 -11.43 -3.45 -2.39
CA LEU A 74 -10.68 -4.19 -1.37
C LEU A 74 -11.48 -4.41 -0.08
N LEU A 75 -12.28 -3.44 0.34
CA LEU A 75 -13.20 -3.60 1.47
C LEU A 75 -14.25 -4.69 1.18
N THR A 76 -14.69 -4.81 -0.07
CA THR A 76 -15.62 -5.86 -0.49
C THR A 76 -14.95 -7.24 -0.43
N ALA A 77 -13.71 -7.36 -0.94
CA ALA A 77 -12.91 -8.58 -0.85
C ALA A 77 -12.63 -8.97 0.62
N LEU A 78 -12.31 -8.00 1.47
CA LEU A 78 -12.07 -8.20 2.90
C LEU A 78 -13.34 -8.63 3.66
N ARG A 79 -14.54 -8.32 3.19
CA ARG A 79 -15.79 -8.79 3.80
C ARG A 79 -16.19 -10.19 3.34
N ALA A 80 -15.64 -10.64 2.21
CA ALA A 80 -15.87 -12.00 1.73
C ALA A 80 -15.21 -13.03 2.65
N THR A 81 -15.64 -14.28 2.50
CA THR A 81 -15.08 -15.42 3.24
C THR A 81 -13.56 -15.47 3.04
N PRO A 82 -12.76 -15.61 4.13
CA PRO A 82 -11.32 -15.78 4.02
C PRO A 82 -10.97 -16.91 3.05
N SER A 83 -10.17 -16.58 2.04
CA SER A 83 -9.55 -17.56 1.15
C SER A 83 -8.24 -16.99 0.61
N PRO A 84 -7.29 -17.86 0.19
CA PRO A 84 -6.03 -17.41 -0.40
C PRO A 84 -6.25 -16.44 -1.56
N GLN A 85 -7.24 -16.72 -2.41
CA GLN A 85 -7.63 -15.84 -3.52
C GLN A 85 -8.06 -14.44 -3.05
N GLN A 86 -8.81 -14.34 -1.94
CA GLN A 86 -9.17 -13.02 -1.39
C GLN A 86 -7.96 -12.30 -0.79
N MET A 87 -7.01 -13.04 -0.22
CA MET A 87 -5.78 -12.45 0.32
C MET A 87 -4.85 -11.95 -0.80
N ASP A 88 -4.76 -12.67 -1.92
CA ASP A 88 -4.02 -12.24 -3.11
C ASP A 88 -4.60 -10.94 -3.67
N ILE A 89 -5.94 -10.85 -3.78
CA ILE A 89 -6.63 -9.61 -4.18
C ILE A 89 -6.27 -8.44 -3.24
N LEU A 90 -6.20 -8.68 -1.93
CA LEU A 90 -5.81 -7.66 -0.97
C LEU A 90 -4.35 -7.20 -1.18
N GLN A 91 -3.41 -8.13 -1.34
CA GLN A 91 -2.01 -7.80 -1.59
C GLN A 91 -1.82 -7.01 -2.89
N ASP A 92 -2.38 -7.52 -4.00
CA ASP A 92 -2.31 -6.86 -5.31
C ASP A 92 -2.96 -5.48 -5.29
N GLY A 93 -4.07 -5.35 -4.54
CA GLY A 93 -4.75 -4.09 -4.33
C GLY A 93 -3.92 -3.06 -3.58
N PHE A 94 -3.25 -3.46 -2.50
CA PHE A 94 -2.34 -2.58 -1.76
C PHE A 94 -1.12 -2.18 -2.61
N ASP A 95 -0.58 -3.09 -3.42
CA ASP A 95 0.48 -2.77 -4.38
C ASP A 95 0.03 -1.74 -5.42
N ARG A 96 -1.20 -1.87 -5.92
CA ARG A 96 -1.79 -0.89 -6.85
C ARG A 96 -2.06 0.45 -6.16
N LEU A 97 -2.52 0.47 -4.91
CA LEU A 97 -2.65 1.69 -4.10
C LEU A 97 -1.30 2.38 -3.93
N TYR A 98 -0.22 1.62 -3.68
CA TYR A 98 1.12 2.18 -3.55
C TYR A 98 1.60 2.83 -4.84
N LYS A 99 1.41 2.16 -5.99
CA LYS A 99 1.77 2.72 -7.31
C LYS A 99 0.98 4.00 -7.62
N LEU A 100 -0.32 4.02 -7.34
CA LEU A 100 -1.15 5.23 -7.49
C LEU A 100 -0.68 6.37 -6.57
N TRP A 101 -0.26 6.03 -5.34
CA TRP A 101 0.28 7.01 -4.42
C TRP A 101 1.60 7.60 -4.94
N GLU A 102 2.50 6.74 -5.38
CA GLU A 102 3.82 7.11 -5.90
C GLU A 102 3.70 7.97 -7.16
N ALA A 103 2.87 7.57 -8.13
CA ALA A 103 2.63 8.35 -9.34
C ALA A 103 2.09 9.76 -9.01
N ALA A 104 1.19 9.84 -8.04
CA ALA A 104 0.65 11.11 -7.57
C ALA A 104 1.62 11.93 -6.71
N LYS A 105 2.77 11.37 -6.29
CA LYS A 105 3.87 12.09 -5.63
C LYS A 105 4.90 12.61 -6.62
N THR A 106 5.15 11.86 -7.68
CA THR A 106 6.11 12.23 -8.73
C THR A 106 5.52 13.17 -9.79
N GLY A 107 4.21 13.42 -9.76
CA GLY A 107 3.54 14.31 -10.72
C GLY A 107 3.42 13.70 -12.12
N LEU A 108 3.58 12.38 -12.24
CA LEU A 108 3.50 11.63 -13.50
C LEU A 108 2.07 11.14 -13.81
N GLY A 109 1.04 11.82 -13.31
CA GLY A 109 -0.37 11.48 -13.50
C GLY A 109 -1.11 12.52 -14.32
#